data_AF-A0A9J7ILE7-F1
#
_entry.id   AF-A0A9J7ILE7-F1
#
_cell.length_a   1.000
_cell.length_b   1.000
_cell.length_c   1.000
_cell.angle_alpha   90.00
_cell.angle_beta   90.00
_cell.angle_gamma   90.00
#
_symmetry.space_group_name_H-M   'P 1'
#
loop_
_entity.id
_entity.type
_entity.pdbx_description
1 polymer ?
#
loop_
_entity_poly.entity_id
_entity_poly.type
_entity_poly.pdbx_seq_one_letter_code
_entity_poly.pdbx_strand_id
1 'polypeptide(L)'
;MLVTNNWNCVELRDNRYNHIVHMLSAANGAEDFYSTEDHACRSEGVELARELDYNAAAAWIGHPYFDVIDNSTDFDLKMNRLIDCVCQRIGIDTGDRLNVNSKKRKFLVKSPIVPDSEFPPFQDFDVVHNYLQSDVRKAQVRLRKRGQKGHWSYIHTLRKVHPINGQSVEVRTQLTHRDYLNLLPQRDEAHFTIFKKRRCFIYNNQYYQLDIYRQPSHPRCRGLVLLETYSAIHDQDTLLASLPKFLVIEKEVTGDPAYSMYNLSLKEDWKNSKKYYTGGESSKQASAKKEGHSKGLTNGHKDEKHIGSNGVAKMNGHAGEKVNGHAIGKMNGHAGEKVNGHAIGKMNGHASDKVNGYSDMGTARGAKVNGHHANGHAPKLNGAAVNGAAHETELDEFKKNHRMDLGSPKITKVAVKI
;
A
#
# COMPACT_ATOMS: atom_id res chain seq x y z
N MET A 1 12.68 29.54 28.30
CA MET A 1 13.06 28.14 27.97
C MET A 1 14.40 28.04 27.26
N LEU A 2 14.62 28.66 26.08
CA LEU A 2 15.89 28.53 25.35
C LEU A 2 17.09 29.09 26.13
N VAL A 3 16.99 30.33 26.59
CA VAL A 3 18.02 31.00 27.43
C VAL A 3 18.31 30.21 28.71
N THR A 4 17.27 29.64 29.34
CA THR A 4 17.38 28.83 30.56
C THR A 4 18.18 27.55 30.35
N ASN A 5 18.20 27.00 29.13
CA ASN A 5 18.98 25.81 28.76
C ASN A 5 20.30 26.16 28.06
N ASN A 6 20.71 27.43 28.09
CA ASN A 6 21.89 27.94 27.41
C ASN A 6 21.89 27.65 25.89
N TRP A 7 20.72 27.64 25.26
CA TRP A 7 20.54 27.46 23.82
C TRP A 7 20.16 28.78 23.14
N ASN A 8 20.67 28.99 21.93
CA ASN A 8 20.28 30.13 21.10
C ASN A 8 19.72 29.67 19.74
N CYS A 9 18.89 30.53 19.13
CA CYS A 9 18.18 30.19 17.90
C CYS A 9 19.13 29.99 16.71
N VAL A 10 20.26 30.70 16.64
CA VAL A 10 21.22 30.56 15.54
C VAL A 10 21.88 29.19 15.58
N GLU A 11 22.29 28.73 16.77
CA GLU A 11 22.87 27.39 16.93
C GLU A 11 21.87 26.28 16.60
N LEU A 12 20.64 26.39 17.09
CA LEU A 12 19.62 25.36 16.89
C LEU A 12 19.06 25.33 15.47
N ARG A 13 18.85 26.50 14.87
CA ARG A 13 18.30 26.66 13.52
C ARG A 13 19.39 26.46 12.48
N ASP A 14 20.43 27.31 12.50
CA ASP A 14 21.39 27.50 11.40
C ASP A 14 22.57 26.53 11.44
N ASN A 15 23.11 26.26 12.64
CA ASN A 15 24.34 25.47 12.75
C ASN A 15 24.09 23.96 12.94
N ARG A 16 22.89 23.57 13.37
CA ARG A 16 22.58 22.18 13.69
C ARG A 16 22.30 21.33 12.46
N TYR A 17 21.70 21.92 11.44
CA TYR A 17 21.27 21.25 10.21
C TYR A 17 21.78 22.02 8.99
N ASN A 18 22.23 21.31 7.96
CA ASN A 18 22.75 21.95 6.76
C ASN A 18 21.65 22.37 5.78
N HIS A 19 20.45 21.82 5.97
CA HIS A 19 19.26 21.99 5.13
C HIS A 19 18.04 21.56 5.92
N ILE A 20 16.99 22.37 5.86
CA ILE A 20 15.68 22.04 6.40
C ILE A 20 14.73 21.85 5.22
N VAL A 21 14.08 20.69 5.14
CA VAL A 21 13.02 20.44 4.17
C VAL A 21 11.74 20.13 4.92
N HIS A 22 10.72 20.98 4.75
CA HIS A 22 9.40 20.82 5.35
C HIS A 22 8.43 20.24 4.32
N MET A 23 7.94 19.03 4.57
CA MET A 23 6.86 18.47 3.77
C MET A 23 5.52 18.89 4.36
N LEU A 24 4.67 19.56 3.57
CA LEU A 24 3.34 19.94 4.04
C LEU A 24 2.52 18.70 4.41
N SER A 25 1.89 18.72 5.58
CA SER A 25 0.91 17.73 5.98
C SER A 25 -0.19 17.54 4.94
N ALA A 26 -0.73 16.33 4.80
CA ALA A 26 -1.89 16.06 3.95
C ALA A 26 -3.12 16.91 4.35
N ALA A 27 -3.16 17.41 5.60
CA ALA A 27 -4.20 18.33 6.06
C ALA A 27 -4.22 19.69 5.32
N ASN A 28 -3.23 19.96 4.45
CA ASN A 28 -3.14 21.21 3.69
C ASN A 28 -3.01 20.91 2.19
N GLY A 29 -4.13 20.93 1.46
CA GLY A 29 -4.16 20.73 0.00
C GLY A 29 -4.16 19.26 -0.47
N ALA A 30 -4.30 18.30 0.45
CA ALA A 30 -4.51 16.88 0.16
C ALA A 30 -5.42 16.21 1.20
N GLU A 31 -6.44 16.95 1.67
CA GLU A 31 -7.29 16.61 2.82
C GLU A 31 -7.98 15.25 2.64
N ASP A 32 -8.31 14.88 1.41
CA ASP A 32 -8.85 13.56 1.02
C ASP A 32 -8.01 12.38 1.53
N PHE A 33 -6.70 12.59 1.74
CA PHE A 33 -5.74 11.58 2.18
C PHE A 33 -5.34 11.73 3.65
N TYR A 34 -5.90 12.71 4.36
CA TYR A 34 -5.68 12.88 5.79
C TYR A 34 -6.64 11.98 6.58
N SER A 35 -6.09 11.08 7.40
CA SER A 35 -6.87 10.18 8.25
C SER A 35 -6.22 10.01 9.62
N THR A 36 -7.08 9.97 10.64
CA THR A 36 -6.74 9.60 12.01
C THR A 36 -7.07 8.13 12.31
N GLU A 37 -7.77 7.44 11.41
CA GLU A 37 -8.10 6.01 11.56
C GLU A 37 -6.83 5.15 11.46
N ASP A 38 -6.72 4.15 12.36
CA ASP A 38 -5.58 3.23 12.48
C ASP A 38 -4.20 3.92 12.66
N HIS A 39 -4.17 5.18 13.12
CA HIS A 39 -2.94 5.93 13.33
C HIS A 39 -2.57 6.03 14.82
N ALA A 40 -1.41 5.49 15.20
CA ALA A 40 -0.94 5.51 16.60
C ALA A 40 -0.49 6.90 17.10
N CYS A 41 -0.23 7.84 16.18
CA CYS A 41 0.44 9.11 16.48
C CYS A 41 -0.35 10.35 16.04
N ARG A 42 -1.53 10.18 15.45
CA ARG A 42 -2.35 11.28 14.91
C ARG A 42 -3.75 11.19 15.49
N SER A 43 -4.16 12.23 16.21
CA SER A 43 -5.46 12.31 16.88
C SER A 43 -6.20 13.61 16.60
N GLU A 44 -5.49 14.59 16.05
CA GLU A 44 -6.00 15.90 15.70
C GLU A 44 -6.87 15.88 14.43
N GLY A 45 -7.91 16.72 14.40
CA GLY A 45 -8.69 16.96 13.18
C GLY A 45 -7.89 17.73 12.13
N VAL A 46 -8.41 17.79 10.89
CA VAL A 46 -7.74 18.41 9.73
C VAL A 46 -7.34 19.86 10.02
N GLU A 47 -8.20 20.64 10.66
CA GLU A 47 -7.94 22.05 10.97
C GLU A 47 -6.78 22.23 11.93
N LEU A 48 -6.79 21.47 13.03
CA LEU A 48 -5.72 21.50 14.02
C LEU A 48 -4.42 20.94 13.44
N ALA A 49 -4.49 19.88 12.63
CA ALA A 49 -3.33 19.34 11.92
C ALA A 49 -2.66 20.39 11.02
N ARG A 50 -3.47 21.20 10.33
CA ARG A 50 -2.98 22.29 9.48
C ARG A 50 -2.30 23.38 10.30
N GLU A 51 -2.87 23.78 11.43
CA GLU A 51 -2.26 24.75 12.35
C GLU A 51 -0.92 24.23 12.90
N LEU A 52 -0.89 22.97 13.35
CA LEU A 52 0.33 22.33 13.86
C LEU A 52 1.42 22.21 12.78
N ASP A 53 1.04 21.94 11.53
CA ASP A 53 1.95 21.93 10.39
C ASP A 53 2.58 23.31 10.16
N TYR A 54 1.77 24.37 10.14
CA TYR A 54 2.26 25.75 10.02
C TYR A 54 3.19 26.13 11.16
N ASN A 55 2.84 25.81 12.41
CA ASN A 55 3.68 26.08 13.58
C ASN A 55 5.02 25.32 13.50
N ALA A 56 5.01 24.08 13.00
CA ALA A 56 6.22 23.31 12.79
C ALA A 56 7.13 23.92 11.71
N ALA A 57 6.58 24.41 10.61
CA ALA A 57 7.33 25.12 9.58
C ALA A 57 7.88 26.46 10.12
N ALA A 58 7.06 27.19 10.87
CA ALA A 58 7.40 28.50 11.43
C ALA A 58 8.63 28.45 12.35
N ALA A 59 8.83 27.34 13.07
CA ALA A 59 9.98 27.13 13.94
C ALA A 59 11.34 27.21 13.21
N TRP A 60 11.35 27.02 11.88
CA TRP A 60 12.57 27.03 11.06
C TRP A 60 12.74 28.29 10.21
N ILE A 61 11.80 29.25 10.30
CA ILE A 61 11.87 30.50 9.55
C ILE A 61 13.18 31.24 9.85
N GLY A 62 13.86 31.65 8.77
CA GLY A 62 15.15 32.33 8.80
C GLY A 62 16.36 31.39 8.73
N HIS A 63 16.16 30.07 8.63
CA HIS A 63 17.25 29.17 8.25
C HIS A 63 17.72 29.54 6.82
N PRO A 64 19.04 29.64 6.55
CA PRO A 64 19.54 30.06 5.23
C PRO A 64 19.12 29.14 4.08
N TYR A 65 18.77 27.89 4.39
CA TYR A 65 18.41 26.86 3.41
C TYR A 65 17.18 26.11 3.86
N PHE A 66 16.01 26.64 3.51
CA PHE A 66 14.71 26.13 3.93
C PHE A 66 13.81 25.95 2.71
N ASP A 67 13.42 24.71 2.44
CA ASP A 67 12.55 24.36 1.33
C ASP A 67 11.23 23.78 1.84
N VAL A 68 10.13 24.14 1.17
CA VAL A 68 8.79 23.64 1.46
C VAL A 68 8.31 22.80 0.28
N ILE A 69 7.95 21.55 0.55
CA ILE A 69 7.39 20.63 -0.43
C ILE A 69 5.88 20.50 -0.20
N ASP A 70 5.12 21.13 -1.08
CA ASP A 70 3.66 21.21 -1.01
C ASP A 70 2.94 19.99 -1.59
N ASN A 71 1.60 19.98 -1.51
CA ASN A 71 0.72 18.90 -1.98
C ASN A 71 0.14 19.14 -3.39
N SER A 72 0.75 20.01 -4.19
CA SER A 72 0.27 20.34 -5.55
C SER A 72 0.38 19.20 -6.57
N THR A 73 1.12 18.13 -6.24
CA THR A 73 1.32 16.94 -7.07
C THR A 73 0.88 15.67 -6.34
N ASP A 74 0.80 14.55 -7.05
CA ASP A 74 0.61 13.26 -6.38
C ASP A 74 1.76 12.93 -5.42
N PHE A 75 1.54 11.94 -4.54
CA PHE A 75 2.49 11.60 -3.49
C PHE A 75 3.85 11.16 -4.06
N ASP A 76 3.89 10.41 -5.15
CA ASP A 76 5.14 9.93 -5.74
C ASP A 76 5.97 11.10 -6.31
N LEU A 77 5.32 12.03 -7.01
CA LEU A 77 5.95 13.25 -7.51
C LEU A 77 6.40 14.18 -6.38
N LYS A 78 5.62 14.26 -5.30
CA LYS A 78 6.00 15.00 -4.09
C LYS A 78 7.28 14.43 -3.48
N MET A 79 7.38 13.11 -3.40
CA MET A 79 8.59 12.43 -2.93
C MET A 79 9.77 12.64 -3.87
N ASN A 80 9.57 12.63 -5.19
CA ASN A 80 10.64 12.94 -6.14
C ASN A 80 11.16 14.38 -5.96
N ARG A 81 10.28 15.36 -5.74
CA ARG A 81 10.67 16.75 -5.45
C ARG A 81 11.47 16.88 -4.15
N LEU A 82 11.08 16.15 -3.10
CA LEU A 82 11.87 16.06 -1.85
C LEU A 82 13.28 15.52 -2.14
N ILE A 83 13.37 14.40 -2.87
CA ILE A 83 14.66 13.75 -3.16
C ILE A 83 15.52 14.68 -4.00
N ASP A 84 14.96 15.30 -5.04
CA ASP A 84 15.67 16.25 -5.90
C ASP A 84 16.20 17.46 -5.11
N CYS A 85 15.37 18.03 -4.24
CA CYS A 85 15.76 19.11 -3.33
C CYS A 85 16.98 18.73 -2.46
N VAL A 86 16.97 17.53 -1.88
CA VAL A 86 18.11 17.02 -1.09
C VAL A 86 19.33 16.74 -1.97
N CYS A 87 19.14 16.15 -3.15
CA CYS A 87 20.23 15.79 -4.07
C CYS A 87 20.94 17.02 -4.65
N GLN A 88 20.21 18.04 -5.07
CA GLN A 88 20.76 19.33 -5.50
C GLN A 88 21.63 19.94 -4.40
N ARG A 89 21.17 19.83 -3.14
CA ARG A 89 21.88 20.37 -1.98
C ARG A 89 23.22 19.69 -1.72
N ILE A 90 23.29 18.38 -1.88
CA ILE A 90 24.50 17.57 -1.66
C ILE A 90 25.37 17.45 -2.92
N GLY A 91 24.96 18.04 -4.04
CA GLY A 91 25.68 18.00 -5.31
C GLY A 91 25.65 16.62 -5.97
N ILE A 92 24.62 15.81 -5.71
CA ILE A 92 24.41 14.53 -6.39
C ILE A 92 23.51 14.74 -7.58
N ASP A 93 23.99 14.36 -8.76
CA ASP A 93 23.15 14.27 -9.96
C ASP A 93 22.14 13.12 -9.79
N THR A 94 20.86 13.48 -9.78
CA THR A 94 19.72 12.56 -9.64
C THR A 94 19.51 11.67 -10.87
N GLY A 95 20.10 12.03 -12.00
CA GLY A 95 19.99 11.33 -13.27
C GLY A 95 18.54 11.07 -13.69
N ASP A 96 18.35 10.10 -14.58
CA ASP A 96 17.06 9.85 -15.23
C ASP A 96 16.02 9.20 -14.30
N ARG A 97 16.44 8.56 -13.21
CA ARG A 97 15.57 7.78 -12.32
C ARG A 97 14.78 8.62 -11.33
N LEU A 98 15.40 9.68 -10.81
CA LEU A 98 14.82 10.53 -9.76
C LEU A 98 14.33 11.87 -10.31
N ASN A 99 14.50 12.09 -11.61
CA ASN A 99 13.91 13.22 -12.30
C ASN A 99 12.38 13.20 -12.13
N VAL A 100 11.77 14.37 -11.91
CA VAL A 100 10.33 14.55 -11.73
C VAL A 100 9.50 13.99 -12.89
N ASN A 101 10.04 13.96 -14.11
CA ASN A 101 9.36 13.42 -15.28
C ASN A 101 9.60 11.91 -15.47
N SER A 102 10.36 11.27 -14.59
CA SER A 102 10.71 9.86 -14.70
C SER A 102 9.48 8.99 -14.52
N LYS A 103 9.19 8.19 -15.55
CA LYS A 103 8.06 7.26 -15.57
C LYS A 103 8.58 5.84 -15.71
N LYS A 104 7.86 4.91 -15.09
CA LYS A 104 8.13 3.49 -15.30
C LYS A 104 7.76 3.11 -16.74
N ARG A 105 8.76 2.76 -17.53
CA ARG A 105 8.63 2.26 -18.91
C ARG A 105 8.68 0.74 -18.94
N LYS A 106 7.91 0.13 -19.84
CA LYS A 106 7.84 -1.32 -20.03
C LYS A 106 7.91 -1.66 -21.51
N PHE A 107 8.76 -2.60 -21.88
CA PHE A 107 9.00 -3.02 -23.26
C PHE A 107 8.82 -4.53 -23.41
N LEU A 108 8.27 -4.93 -24.54
CA LEU A 108 8.20 -6.32 -24.95
C LEU A 108 9.52 -6.70 -25.63
N VAL A 109 10.17 -7.75 -25.13
CA VAL A 109 11.43 -8.26 -25.66
C VAL A 109 11.16 -9.54 -26.43
N LYS A 110 11.75 -9.65 -27.62
CA LYS A 110 11.63 -10.84 -28.45
C LYS A 110 12.34 -12.03 -27.79
N SER A 111 11.66 -13.18 -27.78
CA SER A 111 12.22 -14.47 -27.33
C SER A 111 12.67 -15.30 -28.55
N PRO A 112 13.73 -16.13 -28.45
CA PRO A 112 14.60 -16.33 -27.28
C PRO A 112 15.52 -15.14 -27.01
N ILE A 113 15.82 -14.90 -25.74
CA ILE A 113 16.78 -13.86 -25.33
C ILE A 113 18.22 -14.29 -25.64
N VAL A 114 19.10 -13.31 -25.78
CA VAL A 114 20.54 -13.55 -26.00
C VAL A 114 21.17 -14.36 -24.86
N PRO A 115 22.29 -15.06 -25.12
CA PRO A 115 23.02 -15.80 -24.09
C PRO A 115 23.48 -14.92 -22.93
N ASP A 116 23.67 -15.54 -21.76
CA ASP A 116 24.09 -14.84 -20.53
C ASP A 116 25.43 -14.10 -20.67
N SER A 117 26.30 -14.50 -21.61
CA SER A 117 27.59 -13.85 -21.90
C SER A 117 27.48 -12.45 -22.51
N GLU A 118 26.36 -12.14 -23.16
CA GLU A 118 26.09 -10.83 -23.77
C GLU A 118 25.59 -9.81 -22.74
N PHE A 119 25.18 -10.27 -21.55
CA PHE A 119 24.68 -9.39 -20.51
C PHE A 119 25.82 -8.75 -19.72
N PRO A 120 25.68 -7.47 -19.32
CA PRO A 120 26.52 -6.91 -18.26
C PRO A 120 26.29 -7.67 -16.95
N PRO A 121 27.12 -7.44 -15.91
CA PRO A 121 26.93 -8.07 -14.60
C PRO A 121 25.49 -7.97 -14.12
N PHE A 122 24.89 -9.11 -13.83
CA PHE A 122 23.47 -9.22 -13.49
C PHE A 122 23.23 -10.05 -12.23
N GLN A 123 22.03 -9.92 -11.68
CA GLN A 123 21.53 -10.74 -10.57
C GLN A 123 20.15 -11.29 -10.92
N ASP A 124 19.96 -12.58 -10.70
CA ASP A 124 18.72 -13.28 -10.98
C ASP A 124 17.94 -13.58 -9.70
N PHE A 125 16.63 -13.34 -9.75
CA PHE A 125 15.72 -13.61 -8.65
C PHE A 125 14.56 -14.47 -9.12
N ASP A 126 14.16 -15.44 -8.31
CA ASP A 126 12.90 -16.12 -8.48
C ASP A 126 11.79 -15.28 -7.87
N VAL A 127 10.74 -15.03 -8.66
CA VAL A 127 9.62 -14.19 -8.25
C VAL A 127 8.31 -14.92 -8.48
N VAL A 128 7.51 -15.01 -7.42
CA VAL A 128 6.17 -15.60 -7.44
C VAL A 128 5.16 -14.54 -7.02
N HIS A 129 4.13 -14.34 -7.83
CA HIS A 129 3.02 -13.46 -7.52
C HIS A 129 1.70 -14.22 -7.44
N ASN A 130 0.88 -13.83 -6.46
CA ASN A 130 -0.45 -14.35 -6.26
C ASN A 130 -1.41 -13.19 -6.04
N TYR A 131 -2.52 -13.14 -6.77
CA TYR A 131 -3.62 -12.22 -6.46
C TYR A 131 -4.53 -12.85 -5.40
N LEU A 132 -4.99 -12.03 -4.45
CA LEU A 132 -5.91 -12.46 -3.39
C LEU A 132 -7.31 -11.92 -3.66
N GLN A 133 -8.31 -12.59 -3.08
CA GLN A 133 -9.67 -12.06 -3.06
C GLN A 133 -9.71 -10.79 -2.21
N SER A 134 -10.57 -9.84 -2.60
CA SER A 134 -10.78 -8.60 -1.88
C SER A 134 -12.27 -8.26 -1.87
N ASP A 135 -12.81 -8.03 -0.68
CA ASP A 135 -14.19 -7.58 -0.51
C ASP A 135 -14.35 -6.08 -0.83
N VAL A 136 -13.23 -5.34 -0.87
CA VAL A 136 -13.22 -3.91 -1.23
C VAL A 136 -13.37 -3.76 -2.75
N ARG A 137 -14.44 -3.07 -3.16
CA ARG A 137 -14.77 -2.82 -4.57
C ARG A 137 -13.61 -2.12 -5.28
N LYS A 138 -13.24 -2.61 -6.47
CA LYS A 138 -12.13 -2.10 -7.31
C LYS A 138 -10.74 -2.14 -6.64
N ALA A 139 -10.57 -2.78 -5.47
CA ALA A 139 -9.25 -2.97 -4.89
C ALA A 139 -8.56 -4.21 -5.47
N GLN A 140 -7.24 -4.10 -5.66
CA GLN A 140 -6.40 -5.21 -6.09
C GLN A 140 -5.44 -5.58 -4.96
N VAL A 141 -5.49 -6.83 -4.52
CA VAL A 141 -4.61 -7.36 -3.47
C VAL A 141 -3.69 -8.40 -4.08
N ARG A 142 -2.40 -8.30 -3.80
CA ARG A 142 -1.40 -9.27 -4.25
C ARG A 142 -0.36 -9.59 -3.19
N LEU A 143 0.08 -10.84 -3.18
CA LEU A 143 1.27 -11.30 -2.50
C LEU A 143 2.41 -11.46 -3.50
N ARG A 144 3.60 -11.04 -3.10
CA ARG A 144 4.85 -11.27 -3.83
C ARG A 144 5.83 -12.01 -2.93
N LYS A 145 6.36 -13.13 -3.41
CA LYS A 145 7.54 -13.81 -2.88
C LYS A 145 8.69 -13.60 -3.86
N ARG A 146 9.80 -13.02 -3.42
CA ARG A 146 10.99 -12.80 -4.24
C ARG A 146 12.22 -13.33 -3.50
N GLY A 147 13.12 -14.02 -4.17
CA GLY A 147 14.30 -14.55 -3.51
C GLY A 147 15.36 -15.09 -4.45
N GLN A 148 16.49 -15.45 -3.86
CA GLN A 148 17.61 -16.12 -4.52
C GLN A 148 18.37 -16.94 -3.47
N LYS A 149 19.00 -18.05 -3.88
CA LYS A 149 19.86 -18.88 -3.01
C LYS A 149 19.17 -19.30 -1.69
N GLY A 150 17.89 -19.63 -1.73
CA GLY A 150 17.12 -20.05 -0.56
C GLY A 150 16.63 -18.93 0.38
N HIS A 151 17.01 -17.67 0.14
CA HIS A 151 16.57 -16.53 0.94
C HIS A 151 15.43 -15.79 0.25
N TRP A 152 14.39 -15.43 1.01
CA TRP A 152 13.13 -14.91 0.48
C TRP A 152 12.68 -13.64 1.20
N SER A 153 12.08 -12.73 0.43
CA SER A 153 11.30 -11.60 0.94
C SER A 153 9.85 -11.68 0.46
N TYR A 154 8.95 -11.26 1.34
CA TYR A 154 7.51 -11.36 1.14
C TYR A 154 6.88 -9.99 1.27
N ILE A 155 6.07 -9.58 0.30
CA ILE A 155 5.37 -8.30 0.32
C ILE A 155 3.90 -8.53 0.02
N HIS A 156 3.05 -7.95 0.85
CA HIS A 156 1.63 -7.76 0.59
C HIS A 156 1.43 -6.38 -0.04
N THR A 157 0.69 -6.31 -1.13
CA THR A 157 0.38 -5.05 -1.79
C THR A 157 -1.12 -4.91 -1.95
N LEU A 158 -1.65 -3.79 -1.47
CA LEU A 158 -3.04 -3.40 -1.58
C LEU A 158 -3.11 -2.13 -2.42
N ARG A 159 -3.69 -2.23 -3.61
CA ARG A 159 -3.97 -1.08 -4.46
C ARG A 159 -5.45 -0.75 -4.37
N LYS A 160 -5.78 0.42 -3.84
CA LYS A 160 -7.15 0.95 -3.74
C LYS A 160 -7.30 2.15 -4.67
N VAL A 161 -8.45 2.26 -5.33
CA VAL A 161 -8.82 3.48 -6.04
C VAL A 161 -9.62 4.34 -5.06
N HIS A 162 -9.17 5.56 -4.86
CA HIS A 162 -9.84 6.52 -4.00
C HIS A 162 -11.21 6.84 -4.58
N PRO A 163 -12.29 6.75 -3.78
CA PRO A 163 -13.66 6.81 -4.30
C PRO A 163 -14.04 8.18 -4.88
N ILE A 164 -13.42 9.27 -4.40
CA ILE A 164 -13.81 10.64 -4.76
C ILE A 164 -12.97 11.16 -5.93
N ASN A 165 -11.64 11.17 -5.79
CA ASN A 165 -10.72 11.74 -6.78
C ASN A 165 -10.18 10.72 -7.81
N GLY A 166 -10.54 9.44 -7.69
CA GLY A 166 -10.15 8.39 -8.65
C GLY A 166 -8.66 8.03 -8.65
N GLN A 167 -7.85 8.63 -7.76
CA GLN A 167 -6.43 8.33 -7.66
C GLN A 167 -6.22 6.92 -7.11
N SER A 168 -5.22 6.19 -7.62
CA SER A 168 -4.91 4.86 -7.11
C SER A 168 -3.78 4.90 -6.09
N VAL A 169 -4.06 4.52 -4.85
CA VAL A 169 -3.08 4.41 -3.77
C VAL A 169 -2.60 2.97 -3.69
N GLU A 170 -1.28 2.74 -3.74
CA GLU A 170 -0.67 1.43 -3.56
C GLU A 170 0.07 1.37 -2.21
N VAL A 171 -0.45 0.57 -1.28
CA VAL A 171 0.20 0.31 0.01
C VAL A 171 0.98 -0.99 -0.06
N ARG A 172 2.25 -0.97 0.34
CA ARG A 172 3.12 -2.15 0.39
C ARG A 172 3.53 -2.44 1.83
N THR A 173 3.25 -3.65 2.28
CA THR A 173 3.59 -4.12 3.63
C THR A 173 4.58 -5.27 3.53
N GLN A 174 5.71 -5.14 4.23
CA GLN A 174 6.67 -6.24 4.39
C GLN A 174 6.06 -7.31 5.29
N LEU A 175 6.13 -8.57 4.87
CA LEU A 175 5.60 -9.71 5.62
C LEU A 175 6.71 -10.62 6.14
N THR A 176 6.39 -11.32 7.23
CA THR A 176 7.14 -12.51 7.64
C THR A 176 6.77 -13.72 6.77
N HIS A 177 7.58 -14.78 6.81
CA HIS A 177 7.26 -16.03 6.11
C HIS A 177 5.92 -16.62 6.59
N ARG A 178 5.66 -16.58 7.90
CA ARG A 178 4.43 -17.10 8.52
C ARG A 178 3.20 -16.37 8.00
N ASP A 179 3.23 -15.04 7.97
CA ASP A 179 2.08 -14.24 7.52
C ASP A 179 1.80 -14.46 6.04
N TYR A 180 2.86 -14.60 5.23
CA TYR A 180 2.72 -14.98 3.82
C TYR A 180 2.00 -16.32 3.66
N LEU A 181 2.39 -17.35 4.42
CA LEU A 181 1.75 -18.66 4.37
C LEU A 181 0.29 -18.62 4.85
N ASN A 182 -0.03 -17.77 5.83
CA ASN A 182 -1.39 -17.60 6.34
C ASN A 182 -2.32 -16.91 5.33
N LEU A 183 -1.79 -15.99 4.50
CA LEU A 183 -2.56 -15.29 3.48
C LEU A 183 -2.66 -16.06 2.16
N LEU A 184 -1.72 -16.97 1.87
CA LEU A 184 -1.66 -17.73 0.62
C LEU A 184 -2.92 -18.58 0.30
N PRO A 185 -3.67 -19.13 1.28
CA PRO A 185 -4.95 -19.80 1.01
C PRO A 185 -6.04 -18.88 0.45
N GLN A 186 -5.95 -17.55 0.66
CA GLN A 186 -6.95 -16.57 0.21
C GLN A 186 -6.75 -16.14 -1.25
N ARG A 187 -5.99 -16.94 -2.02
CA ARG A 187 -5.74 -16.68 -3.44
C ARG A 187 -7.04 -16.60 -4.22
N ASP A 188 -7.12 -15.63 -5.11
CA ASP A 188 -8.25 -15.52 -6.02
C ASP A 188 -8.17 -16.64 -7.07
N GLU A 189 -9.14 -17.54 -7.04
CA GLU A 189 -9.26 -18.65 -7.97
C GLU A 189 -9.44 -18.20 -9.42
N ALA A 190 -9.86 -16.96 -9.68
CA ALA A 190 -9.93 -16.39 -11.03
C ALA A 190 -8.56 -16.04 -11.63
N HIS A 191 -7.49 -16.15 -10.84
CA HIS A 191 -6.13 -15.81 -11.23
C HIS A 191 -5.19 -17.02 -11.12
N PHE A 192 -4.26 -17.13 -12.07
CA PHE A 192 -3.11 -18.03 -11.98
C PHE A 192 -2.01 -17.41 -11.11
N THR A 193 -1.29 -18.26 -10.37
CA THR A 193 0.00 -17.89 -9.81
C THR A 193 0.97 -17.58 -10.94
N ILE A 194 1.67 -16.45 -10.86
CA ILE A 194 2.66 -16.04 -11.86
C ILE A 194 4.05 -16.36 -11.34
N PHE A 195 4.81 -17.12 -12.13
CA PHE A 195 6.21 -17.44 -11.88
C PHE A 195 7.09 -16.69 -12.88
N LYS A 196 8.14 -16.03 -12.39
CA LYS A 196 9.09 -15.31 -13.22
C LYS A 196 10.52 -15.48 -12.71
N LYS A 197 11.47 -15.48 -13.64
CA LYS A 197 12.86 -15.10 -13.34
C LYS A 197 12.97 -13.59 -13.57
N ARG A 198 13.39 -12.84 -12.56
CA ARG A 198 13.71 -11.42 -12.70
C ARG A 198 15.22 -11.26 -12.75
N ARG A 199 15.74 -10.88 -13.91
CA ARG A 199 17.14 -10.50 -14.10
C ARG A 199 17.29 -9.00 -13.93
N CYS A 200 18.16 -8.58 -13.04
CA CYS A 200 18.44 -7.16 -12.78
C CYS A 200 19.88 -6.85 -13.19
N PHE A 201 20.07 -5.76 -13.93
CA PHE A 201 21.37 -5.33 -14.41
C PHE A 201 21.40 -3.82 -14.64
N ILE A 202 22.61 -3.27 -14.77
CA ILE A 202 22.84 -1.88 -15.12
C ILE A 202 23.42 -1.82 -16.53
N TYR A 203 22.91 -0.90 -17.35
CA TYR A 203 23.41 -0.62 -18.69
C TYR A 203 23.28 0.88 -18.95
N ASN A 204 24.32 1.55 -19.46
CA ASN A 204 24.34 3.01 -19.67
C ASN A 204 23.89 3.82 -18.44
N ASN A 205 24.38 3.46 -17.25
CA ASN A 205 23.99 4.06 -15.96
C ASN A 205 22.48 3.95 -15.62
N GLN A 206 21.75 3.10 -16.33
CA GLN A 206 20.32 2.87 -16.13
C GLN A 206 20.08 1.48 -15.56
N TYR A 207 19.19 1.38 -14.57
CA TYR A 207 18.85 0.12 -13.91
C TYR A 207 17.65 -0.53 -14.58
N TYR A 208 17.83 -1.78 -15.02
CA TYR A 208 16.82 -2.55 -15.73
C TYR A 208 16.35 -3.77 -14.93
N GLN A 209 15.07 -4.13 -15.12
CA GLN A 209 14.49 -5.38 -14.64
C GLN A 209 13.90 -6.14 -15.82
N LEU A 210 14.48 -7.29 -16.15
CA LEU A 210 14.00 -8.19 -17.19
C LEU A 210 13.22 -9.34 -16.55
N ASP A 211 11.90 -9.33 -16.75
CA ASP A 211 10.95 -10.34 -16.30
C ASP A 211 10.78 -11.42 -17.37
N ILE A 212 11.34 -12.60 -17.11
CA ILE A 212 11.19 -13.79 -17.96
C ILE A 212 10.10 -14.66 -17.33
N TYR A 213 8.94 -14.74 -17.98
CA TYR A 213 7.81 -15.53 -17.46
C TYR A 213 8.11 -17.03 -17.60
N ARG A 214 7.82 -17.77 -16.54
CA ARG A 214 8.07 -19.21 -16.44
C ARG A 214 6.76 -19.98 -16.29
N GLN A 215 6.80 -21.22 -16.74
CA GLN A 215 5.72 -22.17 -16.48
C GLN A 215 5.75 -22.63 -15.01
N PRO A 216 4.61 -22.99 -14.41
CA PRO A 216 3.26 -22.97 -14.99
C PRO A 216 2.71 -21.54 -15.10
N SER A 217 2.20 -21.18 -16.27
CA SER A 217 1.61 -19.85 -16.52
C SER A 217 0.46 -19.96 -17.50
N HIS A 218 -0.37 -18.92 -17.57
CA HIS A 218 -1.36 -18.79 -18.63
C HIS A 218 -0.69 -18.95 -20.02
N PRO A 219 -1.31 -19.60 -21.02
CA PRO A 219 -0.74 -19.76 -22.37
C PRO A 219 -0.18 -18.46 -22.98
N ARG A 220 -0.87 -17.33 -22.76
CA ARG A 220 -0.44 -15.98 -23.15
C ARG A 220 0.92 -15.52 -22.59
N CYS A 221 1.36 -16.10 -21.48
CA CYS A 221 2.65 -15.77 -20.86
C CYS A 221 3.80 -16.68 -21.35
N ARG A 222 3.51 -17.70 -22.17
CA ARG A 222 4.55 -18.62 -22.66
C ARG A 222 5.51 -17.86 -23.57
N GLY A 223 6.80 -17.86 -23.21
CA GLY A 223 7.83 -17.11 -23.94
C GLY A 223 7.75 -15.60 -23.74
N LEU A 224 6.91 -15.10 -22.83
CA LEU A 224 6.79 -13.66 -22.59
C LEU A 224 8.00 -13.14 -21.80
N VAL A 225 8.63 -12.10 -22.35
CA VAL A 225 9.73 -11.39 -21.70
C VAL A 225 9.43 -9.89 -21.69
N LEU A 226 9.48 -9.29 -20.51
CA LEU A 226 9.20 -7.87 -20.32
C LEU A 226 10.41 -7.16 -19.70
N LEU A 227 10.89 -6.10 -20.34
CA LEU A 227 11.92 -5.23 -19.80
C LEU A 227 11.26 -4.01 -19.14
N GLU A 228 11.62 -3.72 -17.90
CA GLU A 228 11.14 -2.56 -17.15
C GLU A 228 12.30 -1.66 -16.76
N THR A 229 12.10 -0.34 -16.86
CA THR A 229 13.04 0.69 -16.43
C THR A 229 12.29 1.96 -16.01
N TYR A 230 12.97 2.93 -15.42
CA TYR A 230 12.44 4.26 -15.15
C TYR A 230 13.18 5.26 -16.00
N SER A 231 12.46 6.08 -16.78
CA SER A 231 13.09 7.08 -17.64
C SER A 231 12.22 8.33 -17.75
N ALA A 232 12.87 9.49 -17.71
CA ALA A 232 12.29 10.81 -17.95
C ALA A 232 12.43 11.27 -19.40
N ILE A 233 13.09 10.47 -20.26
CA ILE A 233 13.20 10.76 -21.69
C ILE A 233 11.79 10.74 -22.32
N HIS A 234 11.41 11.88 -22.89
CA HIS A 234 10.13 12.07 -23.58
C HIS A 234 10.20 11.66 -25.05
N ASP A 235 11.33 11.94 -25.70
CA ASP A 235 11.56 11.62 -27.09
C ASP A 235 11.73 10.11 -27.29
N GLN A 236 10.92 9.53 -28.17
CA GLN A 236 10.87 8.08 -28.34
C GLN A 236 12.15 7.55 -28.96
N ASP A 237 12.74 8.29 -29.90
CA ASP A 237 13.93 7.84 -30.62
C ASP A 237 15.15 7.81 -29.69
N THR A 238 15.31 8.85 -28.88
CA THR A 238 16.35 8.92 -27.83
C THR A 238 16.15 7.82 -26.79
N LEU A 239 14.90 7.58 -26.36
CA LEU A 239 14.59 6.51 -25.42
C LEU A 239 14.98 5.15 -25.99
N LEU A 240 14.58 4.84 -27.22
CA LEU A 240 14.91 3.58 -27.89
C LEU A 240 16.43 3.43 -28.10
N ALA A 241 17.14 4.51 -28.44
CA ALA A 241 18.59 4.51 -28.59
C ALA A 241 19.33 4.23 -27.27
N SER A 242 18.74 4.60 -26.12
CA SER A 242 19.30 4.36 -24.79
C SER A 242 19.17 2.89 -24.32
N LEU A 243 18.24 2.13 -24.90
CA LEU A 243 17.94 0.76 -24.47
C LEU A 243 19.11 -0.20 -24.74
N PRO A 244 19.18 -1.33 -24.01
CA PRO A 244 20.22 -2.33 -24.22
C PRO A 244 20.19 -2.90 -25.65
N LYS A 245 21.20 -2.58 -26.46
CA LYS A 245 21.27 -2.96 -27.89
C LYS A 245 21.39 -4.47 -28.12
N PHE A 246 21.87 -5.20 -27.12
CA PHE A 246 21.91 -6.66 -27.13
C PHE A 246 20.52 -7.30 -26.95
N LEU A 247 19.47 -6.53 -26.64
CA LEU A 247 18.09 -7.01 -26.60
C LEU A 247 17.33 -6.55 -27.84
N VAL A 248 16.59 -7.47 -28.45
CA VAL A 248 15.67 -7.14 -29.55
C VAL A 248 14.33 -6.70 -28.95
N ILE A 249 14.08 -5.39 -28.93
CA ILE A 249 12.85 -4.79 -28.45
C ILE A 249 11.79 -4.81 -29.56
N GLU A 250 10.63 -5.40 -29.31
CA GLU A 250 9.53 -5.46 -30.30
C GLU A 250 8.67 -4.20 -30.28
N LYS A 251 8.30 -3.75 -29.07
CA LYS A 251 7.50 -2.53 -28.87
C LYS A 251 7.51 -2.09 -27.40
N GLU A 252 7.18 -0.82 -27.18
CA GLU A 252 6.80 -0.33 -25.86
C GLU A 252 5.37 -0.80 -25.52
N VAL A 253 5.18 -1.29 -24.29
CA VAL A 253 3.91 -1.78 -23.74
C VAL A 253 3.60 -1.09 -22.39
N THR A 254 4.16 0.10 -22.17
CA THR A 254 3.89 0.95 -21.01
C THR A 254 2.40 1.30 -20.98
N GLY A 255 1.73 1.04 -19.86
CA GLY A 255 0.30 1.33 -19.70
C GLY A 255 -0.65 0.38 -20.45
N ASP A 256 -0.15 -0.48 -21.35
CA ASP A 256 -0.98 -1.44 -22.09
C ASP A 256 -1.61 -2.47 -21.12
N PRO A 257 -2.95 -2.50 -21.00
CA PRO A 257 -3.62 -3.43 -20.10
C PRO A 257 -3.37 -4.91 -20.46
N ALA A 258 -3.13 -5.24 -21.72
CA ALA A 258 -2.85 -6.61 -22.15
C ALA A 258 -1.55 -7.17 -21.56
N TYR A 259 -0.58 -6.28 -21.25
CA TYR A 259 0.68 -6.61 -20.60
C TYR A 259 0.70 -6.22 -19.11
N SER A 260 -0.46 -5.93 -18.53
CA SER A 260 -0.62 -5.79 -17.10
C SER A 260 -0.54 -7.16 -16.43
N MET A 261 0.19 -7.24 -15.31
CA MET A 261 0.35 -8.51 -14.60
C MET A 261 -0.98 -9.10 -14.15
N TYR A 262 -1.94 -8.23 -13.79
CA TYR A 262 -3.29 -8.64 -13.39
C TYR A 262 -4.00 -9.38 -14.52
N ASN A 263 -4.08 -8.77 -15.72
CA ASN A 263 -4.73 -9.40 -16.87
C ASN A 263 -3.97 -10.63 -17.38
N LEU A 264 -2.65 -10.65 -17.25
CA LEU A 264 -1.82 -11.82 -17.57
C LEU A 264 -2.08 -13.01 -16.65
N SER A 265 -2.50 -12.78 -15.39
CA SER A 265 -2.91 -13.84 -14.48
C SER A 265 -4.36 -14.30 -14.65
N LEU A 266 -5.26 -13.53 -15.27
CA LEU A 266 -6.66 -13.92 -15.38
C LEU A 266 -6.81 -15.26 -16.11
N LYS A 267 -7.59 -16.18 -15.52
CA LYS A 267 -7.90 -17.48 -16.13
C LYS A 267 -8.90 -17.38 -17.27
N GLU A 268 -9.84 -16.44 -17.19
CA GLU A 268 -10.86 -16.24 -18.21
C GLU A 268 -10.29 -15.61 -19.48
N ASP A 269 -10.98 -15.84 -20.60
CA ASP A 269 -10.63 -15.20 -21.86
C ASP A 269 -10.99 -13.71 -21.85
N TRP A 270 -10.03 -12.88 -22.29
CA TRP A 270 -10.14 -11.42 -22.28
C TRP A 270 -11.32 -10.87 -23.08
N LYS A 271 -11.82 -11.61 -24.06
CA LYS A 271 -12.98 -11.22 -24.89
C LYS A 271 -14.30 -11.29 -24.14
N ASN A 272 -14.40 -12.15 -23.12
CA ASN A 272 -15.66 -12.46 -22.44
C ASN A 272 -15.62 -12.12 -20.93
N SER A 273 -14.45 -11.80 -20.38
CA SER A 273 -14.28 -11.58 -18.96
C SER A 273 -14.77 -10.19 -18.52
N LYS A 274 -15.75 -10.16 -17.63
CA LYS A 274 -16.14 -8.94 -16.89
C LYS A 274 -15.06 -8.46 -15.91
N LYS A 275 -14.02 -9.27 -15.67
CA LYS A 275 -12.90 -8.97 -14.77
C LYS A 275 -11.68 -8.41 -15.50
N TYR A 276 -11.72 -8.30 -16.84
CA TYR A 276 -10.64 -7.68 -17.60
C TYR A 276 -10.49 -6.21 -17.20
N TYR A 277 -9.29 -5.83 -16.77
CA TYR A 277 -8.99 -4.45 -16.42
C TYR A 277 -8.60 -3.69 -17.69
N THR A 278 -9.38 -2.68 -18.09
CA THR A 278 -9.18 -1.93 -19.34
C THR A 278 -8.20 -0.76 -19.23
N GLY A 279 -7.54 -0.56 -18.08
CA GLY A 279 -6.89 0.72 -17.78
C GLY A 279 -7.92 1.74 -17.28
N GLY A 280 -7.48 2.72 -16.48
CA GLY A 280 -8.35 3.60 -15.70
C GLY A 280 -9.49 4.24 -16.48
N GLU A 281 -10.72 4.16 -15.95
CA GLU A 281 -11.86 4.97 -16.37
C GLU A 281 -11.62 6.43 -15.97
N SER A 282 -10.88 7.16 -16.80
CA SER A 282 -11.10 8.59 -16.99
C SER A 282 -11.66 8.77 -18.40
N SER A 283 -12.86 9.33 -18.50
CA SER A 283 -13.68 9.57 -19.71
C SER A 283 -14.48 8.38 -20.26
N LYS A 284 -15.72 8.23 -19.78
CA LYS A 284 -16.95 8.40 -20.58
C LYS A 284 -18.16 7.88 -19.80
N GLN A 285 -19.08 8.81 -19.56
CA GLN A 285 -20.48 8.56 -19.23
C GLN A 285 -21.06 7.55 -20.24
N ALA A 286 -21.51 6.40 -19.75
CA ALA A 286 -22.44 5.55 -20.49
C ALA A 286 -23.45 4.98 -19.50
N SER A 287 -24.55 5.73 -19.38
CA SER A 287 -25.81 5.29 -18.81
C SER A 287 -26.29 3.99 -19.45
N ALA A 288 -26.37 2.92 -18.67
CA ALA A 288 -27.23 1.79 -18.98
C ALA A 288 -28.11 1.50 -17.77
N LYS A 289 -29.32 2.08 -17.79
CA LYS A 289 -30.46 1.60 -17.00
C LYS A 289 -30.65 0.11 -17.33
N LYS A 290 -30.70 -0.74 -16.31
CA LYS A 290 -31.48 -1.99 -16.37
C LYS A 290 -32.10 -2.27 -15.02
N GLU A 291 -33.41 -2.08 -14.98
CA GLU A 291 -34.31 -2.64 -13.99
C GLU A 291 -34.22 -4.16 -14.03
N GLY A 292 -34.23 -4.78 -12.84
CA GLY A 292 -34.23 -6.22 -12.67
C GLY A 292 -34.49 -6.54 -11.21
N HIS A 293 -35.76 -6.71 -10.86
CA HIS A 293 -36.18 -7.28 -9.58
C HIS A 293 -35.48 -8.63 -9.37
N SER A 294 -34.54 -8.69 -8.44
CA SER A 294 -33.92 -9.95 -8.00
C SER A 294 -34.47 -10.31 -6.62
N LYS A 295 -35.24 -11.40 -6.56
CA LYS A 295 -35.48 -12.15 -5.33
C LYS A 295 -34.17 -12.82 -4.93
N GLY A 296 -33.29 -12.09 -4.26
CA GLY A 296 -32.02 -12.63 -3.82
C GLY A 296 -31.05 -11.54 -3.40
N LEU A 297 -30.80 -11.48 -2.08
CA LEU A 297 -29.85 -10.60 -1.40
C LEU A 297 -30.34 -9.16 -1.23
N THR A 298 -30.55 -8.77 0.02
CA THR A 298 -30.77 -7.38 0.41
C THR A 298 -29.56 -6.89 1.20
N ASN A 299 -28.90 -5.86 0.69
CA ASN A 299 -27.87 -5.10 1.40
C ASN A 299 -28.40 -3.68 1.57
N GLY A 300 -28.45 -3.17 2.80
CA GLY A 300 -28.90 -1.81 3.08
C GLY A 300 -28.01 -1.12 4.12
N HIS A 301 -27.70 0.14 3.84
CA HIS A 301 -27.06 1.08 4.77
C HIS A 301 -28.06 2.19 5.06
N LYS A 302 -28.33 2.48 6.32
CA LYS A 302 -29.21 3.58 6.75
C LYS A 302 -28.64 4.24 7.99
N ASP A 303 -28.75 5.56 8.10
CA ASP A 303 -28.11 6.29 9.19
C ASP A 303 -28.77 6.01 10.55
N GLU A 304 -30.08 5.77 10.61
CA GLU A 304 -30.79 5.49 11.86
C GLU A 304 -31.25 4.02 11.98
N LYS A 305 -32.21 3.59 11.16
CA LYS A 305 -32.84 2.26 11.29
C LYS A 305 -32.91 1.51 9.97
N HIS A 306 -32.50 0.24 9.98
CA HIS A 306 -32.64 -0.67 8.84
C HIS A 306 -33.64 -1.78 9.13
N ILE A 307 -34.66 -1.90 8.26
CA ILE A 307 -35.67 -2.97 8.29
C ILE A 307 -35.57 -3.75 6.98
N GLY A 308 -35.21 -5.03 7.07
CA GLY A 308 -35.15 -5.92 5.91
C GLY A 308 -36.51 -6.50 5.52
N SER A 309 -36.66 -6.88 4.25
CA SER A 309 -37.85 -7.58 3.74
C SER A 309 -37.88 -9.05 4.19
N ASN A 310 -39.07 -9.59 4.44
CA ASN A 310 -39.26 -11.01 4.79
C ASN A 310 -38.97 -11.93 3.58
N GLY A 311 -38.33 -13.08 3.82
CA GLY A 311 -38.19 -14.15 2.85
C GLY A 311 -36.93 -14.12 1.97
N VAL A 312 -35.89 -13.37 2.35
CA VAL A 312 -34.65 -13.27 1.56
C VAL A 312 -33.65 -14.36 1.95
N ALA A 313 -32.94 -14.92 0.96
CA ALA A 313 -31.94 -15.97 1.19
C ALA A 313 -30.74 -15.51 2.04
N LYS A 314 -30.27 -14.26 1.87
CA LYS A 314 -29.30 -13.64 2.79
C LYS A 314 -29.58 -12.14 2.95
N MET A 315 -29.31 -11.63 4.15
CA MET A 315 -29.50 -10.22 4.50
C MET A 315 -28.24 -9.68 5.20
N ASN A 316 -27.76 -8.52 4.74
CA ASN A 316 -26.75 -7.75 5.47
C ASN A 316 -27.29 -6.34 5.76
N GLY A 317 -27.32 -5.94 7.03
CA GLY A 317 -27.81 -4.64 7.47
C GLY A 317 -26.78 -3.88 8.28
N HIS A 318 -26.55 -2.62 7.92
CA HIS A 318 -25.79 -1.65 8.71
C HIS A 318 -26.70 -0.46 9.06
N ALA A 319 -26.82 -0.15 10.35
CA ALA A 319 -27.57 1.01 10.82
C ALA A 319 -26.89 1.72 12.00
N GLY A 320 -27.04 3.04 12.12
CA GLY A 320 -26.50 3.78 13.25
C GLY A 320 -27.16 3.42 14.58
N GLU A 321 -28.47 3.09 14.60
CA GLU A 321 -29.15 2.68 15.83
C GLU A 321 -29.57 1.22 15.81
N LYS A 322 -30.46 0.82 14.88
CA LYS A 322 -31.16 -0.48 14.95
C LYS A 322 -31.23 -1.22 13.63
N VAL A 323 -30.95 -2.51 13.66
CA VAL A 323 -31.14 -3.43 12.55
C VAL A 323 -32.17 -4.50 12.93
N ASN A 324 -33.27 -4.57 12.18
CA ASN A 324 -34.30 -5.59 12.30
C ASN A 324 -34.44 -6.37 10.98
N GLY A 325 -34.48 -7.71 11.02
CA GLY A 325 -34.56 -8.50 9.79
C GLY A 325 -34.93 -9.97 9.93
N HIS A 326 -35.45 -10.54 8.85
CA HIS A 326 -35.80 -11.96 8.75
C HIS A 326 -35.18 -12.58 7.49
N ALA A 327 -34.41 -13.65 7.64
CA ALA A 327 -33.72 -14.32 6.54
C ALA A 327 -33.96 -15.84 6.53
N ILE A 328 -34.12 -16.41 5.33
CA ILE A 328 -34.24 -17.87 5.16
C ILE A 328 -32.87 -18.55 5.25
N GLY A 329 -31.76 -17.86 4.95
CA GLY A 329 -30.42 -18.45 4.96
C GLY A 329 -29.48 -17.83 5.97
N LYS A 330 -28.88 -16.67 5.65
CA LYS A 330 -27.90 -16.02 6.53
C LYS A 330 -28.26 -14.56 6.81
N MET A 331 -28.07 -14.13 8.05
CA MET A 331 -28.22 -12.72 8.45
C MET A 331 -26.95 -12.21 9.10
N ASN A 332 -26.44 -11.08 8.63
CA ASN A 332 -25.41 -10.31 9.32
C ASN A 332 -25.95 -8.91 9.64
N GLY A 333 -25.93 -8.52 10.91
CA GLY A 333 -26.40 -7.22 11.36
C GLY A 333 -25.33 -6.47 12.16
N HIS A 334 -25.12 -5.21 11.82
CA HIS A 334 -24.29 -4.28 12.58
C HIS A 334 -25.13 -3.05 12.92
N ALA A 335 -25.30 -2.79 14.21
CA ALA A 335 -26.06 -1.65 14.69
C ALA A 335 -25.33 -0.93 15.83
N GLY A 336 -25.42 0.40 15.88
CA GLY A 336 -24.84 1.17 16.99
C GLY A 336 -25.59 1.03 18.31
N GLU A 337 -26.79 0.44 18.35
CA GLU A 337 -27.49 0.06 19.59
C GLU A 337 -27.96 -1.40 19.59
N LYS A 338 -28.87 -1.79 18.68
CA LYS A 338 -29.58 -3.08 18.76
C LYS A 338 -29.68 -3.80 17.42
N VAL A 339 -29.41 -5.11 17.45
CA VAL A 339 -29.68 -6.02 16.33
C VAL A 339 -30.74 -7.04 16.76
N ASN A 340 -31.91 -7.05 16.12
CA ASN A 340 -32.90 -8.12 16.28
C ASN A 340 -33.08 -8.87 14.96
N GLY A 341 -32.95 -10.19 14.99
CA GLY A 341 -33.02 -10.98 13.77
C GLY A 341 -33.55 -12.39 13.96
N HIS A 342 -34.20 -12.90 12.92
CA HIS A 342 -34.57 -14.30 12.84
C HIS A 342 -33.99 -14.88 11.55
N ALA A 343 -33.19 -15.94 11.66
CA ALA A 343 -32.60 -16.60 10.50
C ALA A 343 -32.71 -18.12 10.62
N ILE A 344 -33.27 -18.79 9.61
CA ILE A 344 -33.35 -20.27 9.62
C ILE A 344 -31.92 -20.87 9.63
N GLY A 345 -30.97 -20.31 8.87
CA GLY A 345 -29.58 -20.82 8.83
C GLY A 345 -28.64 -20.26 9.90
N LYS A 346 -27.91 -19.17 9.59
CA LYS A 346 -26.89 -18.58 10.49
C LYS A 346 -27.13 -17.10 10.74
N MET A 347 -26.90 -16.66 11.97
CA MET A 347 -26.99 -15.24 12.34
C MET A 347 -25.71 -14.77 13.02
N ASN A 348 -25.13 -13.68 12.50
CA ASN A 348 -24.07 -12.94 13.16
C ASN A 348 -24.55 -11.51 13.46
N GLY A 349 -24.46 -11.09 14.72
CA GLY A 349 -24.89 -9.77 15.15
C GLY A 349 -23.79 -9.06 15.94
N HIS A 350 -23.54 -7.79 15.61
CA HIS A 350 -22.69 -6.91 16.38
C HIS A 350 -23.49 -5.66 16.76
N ALA A 351 -23.64 -5.44 18.06
CA ALA A 351 -24.31 -4.27 18.60
C ALA A 351 -23.60 -3.82 19.88
N SER A 352 -23.60 -2.52 20.15
CA SER A 352 -23.04 -1.99 21.40
C SER A 352 -23.83 -2.48 22.62
N ASP A 353 -25.17 -2.43 22.54
CA ASP A 353 -26.06 -2.74 23.67
C ASP A 353 -26.56 -4.19 23.65
N LYS A 354 -27.36 -4.56 22.64
CA LYS A 354 -28.07 -5.85 22.63
C LYS A 354 -28.17 -6.50 21.26
N VAL A 355 -27.93 -7.81 21.23
CA VAL A 355 -28.18 -8.69 20.09
C VAL A 355 -29.21 -9.74 20.49
N ASN A 356 -30.40 -9.71 19.87
CA ASN A 356 -31.43 -10.74 20.06
C ASN A 356 -31.61 -11.53 18.75
N GLY A 357 -31.31 -12.82 18.78
CA GLY A 357 -31.34 -13.68 17.59
C GLY A 357 -32.01 -15.01 17.84
N TYR A 358 -32.89 -15.43 16.94
CA TYR A 358 -33.44 -16.80 16.92
C TYR A 358 -33.05 -17.49 15.61
N SER A 359 -32.57 -18.73 15.71
CA SER A 359 -32.26 -19.57 14.56
C SER A 359 -32.87 -20.96 14.71
N ASP A 360 -33.63 -21.37 13.70
CA ASP A 360 -34.34 -22.65 13.70
C ASP A 360 -33.90 -23.52 12.51
N MET A 361 -33.31 -24.68 12.81
CA MET A 361 -32.95 -25.71 11.83
C MET A 361 -33.19 -27.08 12.46
N GLY A 362 -34.16 -27.82 11.92
CA GLY A 362 -34.47 -29.20 12.28
C GLY A 362 -33.21 -30.08 12.21
N THR A 363 -32.91 -30.71 13.35
CA THR A 363 -32.01 -31.86 13.55
C THR A 363 -31.15 -32.30 12.35
N ALA A 364 -29.95 -31.71 12.20
CA ALA A 364 -28.68 -32.36 11.75
C ALA A 364 -27.67 -31.33 11.19
N ARG A 365 -27.21 -30.39 12.04
CA ARG A 365 -25.94 -29.59 11.98
C ARG A 365 -26.19 -28.29 12.74
N GLY A 366 -25.49 -28.11 13.87
CA GLY A 366 -25.82 -27.11 14.90
C GLY A 366 -26.10 -25.70 14.40
N ALA A 367 -27.24 -25.16 14.84
CA ALA A 367 -27.58 -23.75 14.73
C ALA A 367 -26.51 -22.90 15.42
N LYS A 368 -26.10 -21.78 14.81
CA LYS A 368 -25.08 -20.88 15.36
C LYS A 368 -25.57 -19.43 15.33
N VAL A 369 -25.80 -18.89 16.52
CA VAL A 369 -25.98 -17.46 16.76
C VAL A 369 -24.68 -16.96 17.39
N ASN A 370 -23.96 -16.10 16.67
CA ASN A 370 -22.77 -15.43 17.21
C ASN A 370 -23.10 -13.96 17.43
N GLY A 371 -23.16 -13.55 18.69
CA GLY A 371 -23.36 -12.16 19.11
C GLY A 371 -22.16 -11.65 19.92
N HIS A 372 -21.72 -10.43 19.65
CA HIS A 372 -20.80 -9.70 20.55
C HIS A 372 -21.49 -8.43 21.02
N HIS A 373 -21.51 -8.23 22.34
CA HIS A 373 -21.98 -7.02 23.02
C HIS A 373 -20.86 -6.53 23.94
N ALA A 374 -20.62 -5.22 23.99
CA ALA A 374 -19.51 -4.63 24.73
C ALA A 374 -19.93 -4.32 26.18
N ASN A 375 -20.04 -5.35 27.03
CA ASN A 375 -20.12 -5.15 28.48
C ASN A 375 -19.41 -6.29 29.22
N GLY A 376 -18.16 -6.04 29.63
CA GLY A 376 -17.37 -6.95 30.45
C GLY A 376 -16.03 -6.33 30.84
N HIS A 377 -15.86 -6.02 32.12
CA HIS A 377 -14.67 -5.42 32.73
C HIS A 377 -13.37 -6.19 32.42
N ALA A 378 -12.30 -5.45 32.12
CA ALA A 378 -10.94 -5.99 31.99
C ALA A 378 -10.42 -6.55 33.32
N PRO A 379 -9.82 -7.77 33.37
CA PRO A 379 -9.11 -8.21 34.55
C PRO A 379 -7.78 -7.44 34.65
N LYS A 380 -7.59 -6.71 35.76
CA LYS A 380 -6.29 -6.18 36.17
C LYS A 380 -5.36 -7.36 36.48
N LEU A 381 -4.32 -7.55 35.68
CA LEU A 381 -3.17 -8.41 36.03
C LEU A 381 -2.13 -7.56 36.76
N ASN A 382 -2.09 -7.68 38.09
CA ASN A 382 -0.92 -7.30 38.89
C ASN A 382 0.10 -8.44 38.82
N GLY A 383 1.23 -8.21 38.15
CA GLY A 383 2.37 -9.13 38.14
C GLY A 383 3.66 -8.32 38.08
N ALA A 384 4.36 -8.24 39.20
CA ALA A 384 5.68 -7.64 39.29
C ALA A 384 6.72 -8.56 38.63
N ALA A 385 7.45 -8.04 37.65
CA ALA A 385 8.66 -8.66 37.12
C ALA A 385 9.88 -7.93 37.70
N VAL A 386 10.70 -8.66 38.45
CA VAL A 386 11.95 -8.19 39.05
C VAL A 386 13.02 -8.16 37.95
N ASN A 387 13.45 -6.96 37.55
CA ASN A 387 14.65 -6.78 36.73
C ASN A 387 15.84 -6.40 37.64
N GLY A 388 16.93 -7.15 37.50
CA GLY A 388 18.15 -7.01 38.28
C GLY A 388 18.83 -5.64 38.14
N ALA A 389 19.43 -5.20 39.23
CA ALA A 389 20.22 -3.97 39.33
C ALA A 389 21.51 -4.08 38.49
N ALA A 390 21.71 -3.14 37.58
CA ALA A 390 23.00 -2.91 36.93
C ALA A 390 23.88 -2.04 37.85
N HIS A 391 25.13 -2.45 38.03
CA HIS A 391 26.09 -1.86 38.96
C HIS A 391 26.72 -0.60 38.34
N GLU A 392 26.67 0.54 39.03
CA GLU A 392 27.12 1.88 38.57
C GLU A 392 28.64 2.04 38.36
N THR A 393 29.42 0.96 38.41
CA THR A 393 30.90 1.01 38.39
C THR A 393 31.54 0.75 37.01
N GLU A 394 30.78 0.41 35.97
CA GLU A 394 31.31 0.19 34.61
C GLU A 394 31.16 1.41 33.66
N LEU A 395 30.54 2.50 34.11
CA LEU A 395 30.31 3.71 33.30
C LEU A 395 31.44 4.76 33.40
N ASP A 396 32.32 4.65 34.39
CA ASP A 396 33.36 5.66 34.65
C ASP A 396 34.73 5.38 34.00
N GLU A 397 34.98 4.15 33.52
CA GLU A 397 36.27 3.81 32.87
C GLU A 397 36.33 4.15 31.38
N PHE A 398 35.22 4.48 30.72
CA PHE A 398 35.22 4.78 29.29
C PHE A 398 35.69 6.22 28.94
N LYS A 399 35.92 7.07 29.95
CA LYS A 399 36.28 8.50 29.75
C LYS A 399 37.79 8.77 29.63
N LYS A 400 38.67 7.78 29.78
CA LYS A 400 40.12 8.04 29.95
C LYS A 400 41.08 7.65 28.82
N ASN A 401 40.65 7.00 27.74
CA ASN A 401 41.59 6.58 26.69
C ASN A 401 41.39 7.33 25.35
N HIS A 402 42.27 8.33 25.18
CA HIS A 402 42.86 8.86 23.95
C HIS A 402 42.12 8.62 22.62
N ARG A 403 41.42 9.65 22.12
CA ARG A 403 41.07 9.76 20.70
C ARG A 403 42.07 10.66 20.00
N MET A 404 42.92 10.06 19.17
CA MET A 404 43.56 10.79 18.06
C MET A 404 42.46 11.19 17.07
N ASP A 405 42.35 12.49 16.80
CA ASP A 405 41.42 13.05 15.83
C ASP A 405 41.96 12.84 14.41
N LEU A 406 41.50 11.77 13.76
CA LEU A 406 41.61 11.61 12.32
C LEU A 406 40.31 12.11 11.72
N GLY A 407 40.33 13.36 11.25
CA GLY A 407 39.19 14.12 10.74
C GLY A 407 38.15 13.25 10.03
N SER A 408 37.03 13.02 10.71
CA SER A 408 35.88 12.32 10.14
C SER A 408 35.24 13.20 9.06
N PRO A 409 34.80 12.64 7.91
CA PRO A 409 34.06 13.41 6.92
C PRO A 409 32.81 13.98 7.62
N LYS A 410 32.57 15.28 7.50
CA LYS A 410 31.35 15.91 8.00
C LYS A 410 30.16 15.31 7.26
N ILE A 411 29.51 14.31 7.87
CA ILE A 411 28.25 13.75 7.38
C ILE A 411 27.24 14.89 7.40
N THR A 412 26.73 15.27 6.23
CA THR A 412 25.69 16.29 6.08
C THR A 412 24.46 15.88 6.89
N LYS A 413 24.11 16.66 7.91
CA LYS A 413 22.93 16.38 8.74
C LYS A 413 21.73 17.04 8.10
N VAL A 414 20.82 16.22 7.56
CA VAL A 414 19.54 16.65 7.01
C VAL A 414 18.44 16.34 8.03
N ALA A 415 17.67 17.35 8.42
CA ALA A 415 16.42 17.13 9.15
C ALA A 415 15.31 16.94 8.12
N VAL A 416 14.72 15.74 8.09
CA VAL A 416 13.49 15.49 7.34
C VAL A 416 12.39 15.22 8.35
N LYS A 417 11.36 16.07 8.36
CA LYS A 417 10.13 15.80 9.09
C LYS A 417 9.10 15.32 8.07
N ILE A 418 8.65 14.07 8.22
CA ILE A 418 7.61 13.42 7.40
C ILE A 418 6.28 13.52 8.14
#